data_AF-A0A161YR78-F1
#
_entry.id   AF-A0A161YR78-F1
#
_cell.length_a   1.000
_cell.length_b   1.000
_cell.length_c   1.000
_cell.angle_alpha   90.00
_cell.angle_beta   90.00
_cell.angle_gamma   90.00
#
_symmetry.space_group_name_H-M   'P 1'
#
loop_
_entity.id
_entity.type
_entity.pdbx_description
1 polymer ?
#
loop_
_entity_poly.entity_id
_entity_poly.type
_entity_poly.pdbx_seq_one_letter_code
_entity_poly.pdbx_strand_id
1 'polypeptide(L)'
;MAKPSIFSKDYEKQMKKRKKRITFAIFIAIIAGVFITISISMKGLVKNLSTDLEKSKSSSTNDKNNTKSTESKKIEVIEQKVKKIEAYDIQLSNGKTISIAYETKDNDKIFKPVSTTDGSSLYSISPSGKNAILFDDKSQSIILVDINGNKQDVTNPQYTATNGTVIEKNAQLSAQPDYIWCSSPRFIDDNNIAYISQLPWIGKTTKYVWIESLGDRSNVMVQEIQGEELKLGELTDKGLTVTEDGKTIFLKSDGSISE
;
A
#
# COMPACT_ATOMS: atom_id res chain seq x y z
N MET A 1 24.59 10.75 -31.07
CA MET A 1 26.04 10.41 -31.11
C MET A 1 26.22 9.08 -31.81
N ALA A 2 27.11 9.03 -32.81
CA ALA A 2 27.44 7.79 -33.53
C ALA A 2 27.96 6.71 -32.58
N LYS A 3 27.70 5.43 -32.87
CA LYS A 3 28.14 4.31 -32.04
C LYS A 3 29.66 4.19 -32.13
N PRO A 4 30.40 4.07 -31.00
CA PRO A 4 31.82 3.81 -31.05
C PRO A 4 32.08 2.44 -31.68
N SER A 5 33.19 2.32 -32.41
CA SER A 5 33.57 1.07 -33.06
C SER A 5 33.78 -0.03 -32.02
N ILE A 6 33.13 -1.16 -32.25
CA ILE A 6 33.20 -2.39 -31.44
C ILE A 6 34.61 -3.00 -31.40
N PHE A 7 35.49 -2.62 -32.33
CA PHE A 7 36.87 -3.09 -32.41
C PHE A 7 37.88 -2.12 -31.76
N SER A 8 37.42 -1.04 -31.12
CA SER A 8 38.31 -0.12 -30.42
C SER A 8 38.72 -0.67 -29.05
N LYS A 9 40.03 -0.58 -28.73
CA LYS A 9 40.59 -0.93 -27.42
C LYS A 9 39.92 -0.18 -26.25
N ASP A 10 39.31 0.97 -26.50
CA ASP A 10 38.60 1.78 -25.50
C ASP A 10 37.06 1.65 -25.57
N TYR A 11 36.52 0.70 -26.34
CA TYR A 11 35.08 0.51 -26.52
C TYR A 11 34.32 0.44 -25.19
N GLU A 12 34.78 -0.38 -24.24
CA GLU A 12 34.14 -0.51 -22.93
C GLU A 12 34.16 0.80 -22.12
N LYS A 13 35.28 1.53 -22.16
CA LYS A 13 35.41 2.80 -21.44
C LYS A 13 34.48 3.86 -22.04
N GLN A 14 34.33 3.89 -23.36
CA GLN A 14 33.42 4.81 -24.05
C GLN A 14 31.96 4.44 -23.79
N MET A 15 31.62 3.15 -23.77
CA MET A 15 30.28 2.66 -23.43
C MET A 15 29.91 2.96 -21.97
N LYS A 16 30.84 2.79 -21.01
CA LYS A 16 30.61 3.16 -19.60
C LYS A 16 30.36 4.66 -19.42
N LYS A 17 31.13 5.52 -20.10
CA LYS A 17 30.91 6.98 -20.09
C LYS A 17 29.57 7.37 -20.70
N ARG A 18 29.16 6.72 -21.80
CA ARG A 18 27.86 6.94 -22.45
C ARG A 18 26.69 6.54 -21.55
N LYS A 19 26.76 5.36 -20.92
CA LYS A 19 25.74 4.92 -19.93
C LYS A 19 25.59 5.94 -18.81
N LYS A 20 26.70 6.40 -18.21
CA LYS A 20 26.67 7.44 -17.16
C LYS A 20 26.05 8.76 -17.63
N ARG A 21 26.35 9.23 -18.85
CA ARG A 21 25.74 10.46 -19.41
C ARG A 21 24.24 10.32 -19.64
N ILE A 22 23.79 9.17 -20.15
CA ILE A 22 22.36 8.90 -20.38
C ILE A 22 21.61 8.83 -19.04
N THR A 23 22.13 8.08 -18.07
CA THR A 23 21.55 7.99 -16.73
C THR A 23 21.47 9.36 -16.05
N PHE A 24 22.52 10.19 -16.18
CA PHE A 24 22.52 11.55 -15.63
C PHE A 24 21.51 12.47 -16.32
N ALA A 25 21.35 12.38 -17.64
CA ALA A 25 20.35 13.16 -18.38
C ALA A 25 18.92 12.79 -17.97
N ILE A 26 18.64 11.50 -17.76
CA ILE A 26 17.34 11.02 -17.27
C ILE A 26 17.07 11.54 -15.86
N PHE A 27 18.07 11.50 -14.98
CA PHE A 27 17.95 12.01 -13.61
C PHE A 27 17.63 13.52 -13.58
N ILE A 28 18.27 14.32 -14.44
CA ILE A 28 17.96 15.76 -14.59
C ILE A 28 16.54 15.98 -15.11
N ALA A 29 16.09 15.18 -16.09
CA ALA A 29 14.73 15.30 -16.63
C ALA A 29 13.65 14.99 -15.58
N ILE A 30 13.89 13.99 -14.71
CA ILE A 30 12.99 13.66 -13.59
C ILE A 30 12.93 14.81 -12.58
N ILE A 31 14.07 15.37 -12.18
CA ILE A 31 14.13 16.51 -11.25
C ILE A 31 13.37 17.71 -11.85
N ALA A 32 13.58 18.02 -13.12
CA ALA A 32 12.87 19.11 -13.79
C ALA A 32 11.34 18.88 -13.82
N GLY A 33 10.88 17.64 -14.05
CA GLY A 33 9.47 17.28 -13.99
C GLY A 33 8.83 17.48 -12.61
N VAL A 34 9.53 17.11 -11.54
CA VAL A 34 9.09 17.30 -10.15
C VAL A 34 9.01 18.78 -9.77
N PHE A 35 9.95 19.61 -10.23
CA PHE A 35 9.90 21.06 -10.00
C PHE A 35 8.71 21.74 -10.69
N ILE A 36 8.31 21.27 -11.87
CA ILE A 36 7.14 21.80 -12.60
C ILE A 36 5.84 21.50 -11.83
N THR A 37 5.65 20.28 -11.32
CA THR A 37 4.43 19.90 -10.59
C THR A 37 4.28 20.63 -9.25
N ILE A 38 5.39 20.84 -8.53
CA ILE A 38 5.40 21.63 -7.28
C ILE A 38 5.03 23.10 -7.53
N SER A 39 5.49 23.69 -8.64
CA SER A 39 5.21 25.10 -8.98
C SER A 39 3.74 25.39 -9.35
N ILE A 40 3.06 24.40 -9.93
CA ILE A 40 1.63 24.50 -10.30
C ILE A 40 0.74 24.36 -9.06
N SER A 41 1.13 23.50 -8.11
CA SER A 41 0.36 23.26 -6.88
C SER A 41 0.38 24.44 -5.89
N MET A 42 1.45 25.25 -5.86
CA MET A 42 1.52 26.44 -5.01
C MET A 42 0.64 27.62 -5.47
N LYS A 43 0.23 27.69 -6.74
CA LYS A 43 -0.69 28.76 -7.21
C LYS A 43 -2.17 28.45 -6.94
N GLY A 44 -2.52 27.18 -6.70
CA GLY A 44 -3.90 26.76 -6.41
C GLY A 44 -4.30 26.90 -4.94
N LEU A 45 -3.34 26.90 -4.00
CA LEU A 45 -3.64 26.87 -2.56
C LEU A 45 -3.85 28.26 -1.93
N VAL A 46 -3.37 29.34 -2.57
CA VAL A 46 -3.47 30.71 -2.02
C VAL A 46 -4.77 31.43 -2.42
N LYS A 47 -5.55 30.88 -3.35
CA LYS A 47 -6.77 31.53 -3.86
C LYS A 47 -8.05 31.11 -3.13
N ASN A 48 -7.98 30.08 -2.29
CA ASN A 48 -9.14 29.54 -1.55
C ASN A 48 -9.10 29.83 -0.04
N LEU A 49 -8.09 30.54 0.47
CA LEU A 49 -7.99 30.88 1.90
C LEU A 49 -8.34 32.35 2.21
N SER A 50 -8.71 33.15 1.20
CA SER A 50 -8.95 34.59 1.36
C SER A 50 -10.40 35.03 1.12
N THR A 51 -11.33 34.10 0.86
CA THR A 51 -12.74 34.44 0.56
C THR A 51 -13.75 34.13 1.66
N ASP A 52 -13.31 33.63 2.82
CA ASP A 52 -14.21 33.34 3.96
C ASP A 52 -14.00 34.26 5.19
N LEU A 53 -13.22 35.34 5.05
CA LEU A 53 -12.96 36.31 6.12
C LEU A 53 -13.59 37.70 5.88
N GLU A 54 -14.35 37.89 4.80
CA GLU A 54 -15.10 39.12 4.52
C GLU A 54 -16.62 38.89 4.52
N LYS A 55 -17.15 38.39 5.64
CA LYS A 55 -18.59 38.54 5.91
C LYS A 55 -18.93 38.65 7.40
N SER A 56 -18.20 39.48 8.14
CA SER A 56 -18.77 40.12 9.34
C SER A 56 -18.02 41.39 9.70
N LYS A 57 -18.41 42.52 9.11
CA LYS A 57 -18.20 43.85 9.70
C LYS A 57 -19.15 44.89 9.10
N SER A 58 -20.28 45.04 9.77
CA SER A 58 -21.02 46.30 9.93
C SER A 58 -21.57 46.24 11.36
N SER A 59 -21.40 47.19 12.27
CA SER A 59 -20.96 48.58 12.17
C SER A 59 -20.92 49.13 13.62
N SER A 60 -19.88 49.91 13.93
CA SER A 60 -19.84 51.04 14.88
C SER A 60 -20.01 50.74 16.39
N THR A 61 -19.49 51.49 17.35
CA THR A 61 -18.36 52.43 17.54
C THR A 61 -18.39 52.73 19.06
N ASN A 62 -17.21 52.84 19.66
CA ASN A 62 -16.87 53.49 20.94
C ASN A 62 -17.28 52.98 22.33
N ASP A 63 -16.19 52.94 23.12
CA ASP A 63 -15.98 53.44 24.48
C ASP A 63 -16.19 52.56 25.72
N LYS A 64 -15.13 52.63 26.53
CA LYS A 64 -14.90 52.05 27.85
C LYS A 64 -16.01 52.43 28.85
N ASN A 65 -16.52 51.46 29.60
CA ASN A 65 -16.25 51.26 31.04
C ASN A 65 -17.37 50.46 31.74
N ASN A 66 -16.91 49.50 32.57
CA ASN A 66 -17.44 49.12 33.88
C ASN A 66 -18.66 48.16 34.03
N THR A 67 -18.40 47.13 34.85
CA THR A 67 -19.28 46.43 35.83
C THR A 67 -20.31 45.37 35.39
N LYS A 68 -20.18 44.18 36.05
CA LYS A 68 -21.19 43.20 36.54
C LYS A 68 -22.61 43.29 35.95
N SER A 69 -23.30 42.22 35.53
CA SER A 69 -23.44 40.89 36.12
C SER A 69 -23.88 39.86 35.06
N THR A 70 -23.48 38.60 35.23
CA THR A 70 -23.91 37.49 34.37
C THR A 70 -25.06 36.76 35.05
N GLU A 71 -26.28 36.96 34.55
CA GLU A 71 -27.45 36.11 34.82
C GLU A 71 -27.46 34.99 33.78
N SER A 72 -27.50 33.74 34.27
CA SER A 72 -27.54 32.52 33.48
C SER A 72 -28.73 32.46 32.52
N LYS A 73 -28.45 32.24 31.23
CA LYS A 73 -29.36 31.55 30.30
C LYS A 73 -28.65 30.35 29.70
N LYS A 74 -29.10 29.18 30.15
CA LYS A 74 -28.78 27.83 29.67
C LYS A 74 -29.09 27.73 28.18
N ILE A 75 -28.05 27.60 27.35
CA ILE A 75 -28.18 27.13 25.97
C ILE A 75 -27.89 25.64 26.02
N GLU A 76 -28.91 24.83 25.75
CA GLU A 76 -28.76 23.42 25.46
C GLU A 76 -27.92 23.27 24.18
N VAL A 77 -26.67 22.86 24.36
CA VAL A 77 -25.84 22.34 23.28
C VAL A 77 -26.41 20.98 22.93
N ILE A 78 -27.06 20.88 21.77
CA ILE A 78 -27.35 19.60 21.14
C ILE A 78 -26.01 18.97 20.81
N GLU A 79 -25.58 18.08 21.70
CA GLU A 79 -24.39 17.26 21.53
C GLU A 79 -24.64 16.32 20.35
N GLN A 80 -24.11 16.69 19.19
CA GLN A 80 -24.12 15.84 18.01
C GLN A 80 -23.27 14.61 18.34
N LYS A 81 -23.93 13.53 18.74
CA LYS A 81 -23.34 12.25 19.15
C LYS A 81 -22.45 11.73 18.02
N VAL A 82 -21.15 12.00 18.10
CA VAL A 82 -20.13 11.39 17.24
C VAL A 82 -20.24 9.88 17.44
N LYS A 83 -20.66 9.16 16.40
CA LYS A 83 -20.76 7.70 16.41
C LYS A 83 -19.34 7.16 16.68
N LYS A 84 -19.12 6.54 17.85
CA LYS A 84 -17.87 5.88 18.20
C LYS A 84 -17.61 4.80 17.15
N ILE A 85 -16.55 4.96 16.36
CA ILE A 85 -16.12 3.94 15.41
C ILE A 85 -15.46 2.83 16.24
N GLU A 86 -16.03 1.63 16.19
CA GLU A 86 -15.43 0.46 16.83
C GLU A 86 -14.28 -0.03 15.95
N ALA A 87 -13.12 -0.28 16.55
CA ALA A 87 -11.92 -0.68 15.83
C ALA A 87 -11.04 -1.60 16.67
N TYR A 88 -10.21 -2.40 15.98
CA TYR A 88 -9.14 -3.17 16.58
C TYR A 88 -7.80 -2.52 16.29
N ASP A 89 -7.01 -2.27 17.33
CA ASP A 89 -5.65 -1.73 17.20
C ASP A 89 -4.63 -2.87 17.13
N ILE A 90 -3.82 -2.86 16.09
CA ILE A 90 -2.84 -3.91 15.80
C ILE A 90 -1.46 -3.28 15.64
N GLN A 91 -0.57 -3.62 16.56
CA GLN A 91 0.82 -3.20 16.51
C GLN A 91 1.63 -4.11 15.56
N LEU A 92 2.36 -3.51 14.63
CA LEU A 92 3.28 -4.16 13.72
C LEU A 92 4.71 -4.18 14.29
N SER A 93 5.59 -5.01 13.74
CA SER A 93 6.98 -5.15 14.22
C SER A 93 7.84 -3.90 14.02
N ASN A 94 7.43 -3.00 13.12
CA ASN A 94 8.04 -1.68 12.92
C ASN A 94 7.60 -0.65 13.98
N GLY A 95 6.72 -1.03 14.92
CA GLY A 95 6.21 -0.18 15.99
C GLY A 95 4.99 0.66 15.60
N LYS A 96 4.55 0.63 14.33
CA LYS A 96 3.31 1.29 13.88
C LYS A 96 2.09 0.52 14.40
N THR A 97 1.02 1.26 14.69
CA THR A 97 -0.29 0.68 15.00
C THR A 97 -1.25 0.94 13.85
N ILE A 98 -1.91 -0.11 13.38
CA ILE A 98 -3.00 -0.03 12.40
C ILE A 98 -4.31 -0.28 13.13
N SER A 99 -5.28 0.64 12.95
CA SER A 99 -6.64 0.49 13.48
C SER A 99 -7.57 -0.02 12.38
N ILE A 100 -8.14 -1.21 12.55
CA ILE A 100 -9.12 -1.79 11.62
C ILE A 100 -10.52 -1.55 12.17
N ALA A 101 -11.26 -0.66 11.53
CA ALA A 101 -12.63 -0.35 11.92
C ALA A 101 -13.61 -1.47 11.52
N TYR A 102 -14.65 -1.67 12.31
CA TYR A 102 -15.77 -2.57 11.99
C TYR A 102 -17.12 -1.91 12.28
N GLU A 103 -18.18 -2.48 11.73
CA GLU A 103 -19.55 -2.18 12.13
C GLU A 103 -20.30 -3.45 12.51
N THR A 104 -21.25 -3.27 13.42
CA THR A 104 -22.21 -4.30 13.80
C THR A 104 -23.59 -3.86 13.28
N LYS A 105 -24.23 -4.69 12.46
CA LYS A 105 -25.62 -4.54 12.02
C LYS A 105 -26.33 -5.87 12.24
N ASP A 106 -27.46 -5.87 12.94
CA ASP A 106 -28.26 -7.08 13.19
C ASP A 106 -27.45 -8.26 13.77
N ASN A 107 -26.56 -7.98 14.74
CA ASN A 107 -25.57 -8.89 15.31
C ASN A 107 -24.51 -9.45 14.35
N ASP A 108 -24.49 -9.01 13.09
CA ASP A 108 -23.44 -9.36 12.15
C ASP A 108 -22.35 -8.27 12.12
N LYS A 109 -21.12 -8.69 12.40
CA LYS A 109 -19.94 -7.81 12.37
C LYS A 109 -19.25 -7.90 11.02
N ILE A 110 -18.89 -6.77 10.44
CA ILE A 110 -18.06 -6.70 9.23
C ILE A 110 -16.99 -5.62 9.36
N PHE A 111 -15.81 -5.88 8.82
CA PHE A 111 -14.78 -4.85 8.69
C PHE A 111 -15.23 -3.77 7.71
N LYS A 112 -14.90 -2.52 8.04
CA LYS A 112 -15.15 -1.39 7.15
C LYS A 112 -14.00 -1.26 6.16
N PRO A 113 -14.29 -1.15 4.85
CA PRO A 113 -13.31 -0.66 3.90
C PRO A 113 -12.83 0.71 4.38
N VAL A 114 -11.54 0.82 4.66
CA VAL A 114 -10.93 2.14 4.85
C VAL A 114 -10.70 2.68 3.44
N SER A 115 -11.12 3.90 3.13
CA SER A 115 -10.68 4.55 1.90
C SER A 115 -9.29 5.12 2.20
N THR A 116 -8.23 4.34 1.99
CA THR A 116 -6.88 4.91 2.02
C THR A 116 -6.66 5.69 0.74
N THR A 117 -6.68 7.02 0.85
CA THR A 117 -6.33 7.97 -0.21
C THR A 117 -4.93 7.74 -0.80
N ASP A 118 -4.11 6.91 -0.13
CA ASP A 118 -2.71 6.66 -0.45
C ASP A 118 -2.47 5.27 -1.08
N GLY A 119 -3.53 4.48 -1.34
CA GLY A 119 -3.41 3.17 -1.99
C GLY A 119 -2.47 2.18 -1.27
N SER A 120 -2.27 2.33 0.04
CA SER A 120 -1.23 1.61 0.76
C SER A 120 -1.50 0.10 0.74
N SER A 121 -0.54 -0.67 0.21
CA SER A 121 -0.55 -2.14 0.16
C SER A 121 -0.46 -2.84 1.53
N LEU A 122 -0.79 -2.11 2.59
CA LEU A 122 -0.60 -2.52 3.98
C LEU A 122 -1.78 -3.30 4.54
N TYR A 123 -2.95 -3.23 3.90
CA TYR A 123 -4.10 -4.02 4.32
C TYR A 123 -5.00 -4.40 3.14
N SER A 124 -5.84 -5.40 3.36
CA SER A 124 -6.93 -5.82 2.48
C SER A 124 -8.00 -6.50 3.32
N ILE A 125 -9.27 -6.35 2.94
CA ILE A 125 -10.42 -6.97 3.60
C ILE A 125 -10.99 -8.03 2.65
N SER A 126 -11.35 -9.19 3.20
CA SER A 126 -11.90 -10.28 2.41
C SER A 126 -13.27 -9.91 1.84
N PRO A 127 -13.73 -10.53 0.74
CA PRO A 127 -15.02 -10.20 0.14
C PRO A 127 -16.21 -10.27 1.11
N SER A 128 -16.21 -11.25 2.03
CA SER A 128 -17.24 -11.37 3.07
C SER A 128 -17.16 -10.30 4.18
N GLY A 129 -16.06 -9.54 4.24
CA GLY A 129 -15.79 -8.59 5.31
C GLY A 129 -15.46 -9.23 6.66
N LYS A 130 -15.26 -10.55 6.72
CA LYS A 130 -15.01 -11.30 7.96
C LYS A 130 -13.55 -11.44 8.32
N ASN A 131 -12.66 -11.26 7.36
CA ASN A 131 -11.23 -11.29 7.57
C ASN A 131 -10.58 -10.01 7.03
N ALA A 132 -9.51 -9.60 7.68
CA ALA A 132 -8.60 -8.58 7.20
C ALA A 132 -7.19 -9.14 7.21
N ILE A 133 -6.36 -8.70 6.26
CA ILE A 133 -4.93 -8.96 6.27
C ILE A 133 -4.19 -7.65 6.47
N LEU A 134 -3.12 -7.70 7.24
CA LEU A 134 -2.15 -6.62 7.41
C LEU A 134 -0.78 -7.08 6.93
N PHE A 135 -0.06 -6.20 6.25
CA PHE A 135 1.32 -6.44 5.86
C PHE A 135 2.28 -5.75 6.83
N ASP A 136 3.10 -6.55 7.49
CA ASP A 136 4.21 -6.08 8.31
C ASP A 136 5.48 -6.00 7.44
N ASP A 137 5.81 -4.78 7.00
CA ASP A 137 6.90 -4.49 6.08
C ASP A 137 8.28 -4.92 6.62
N LYS A 138 8.52 -4.76 7.92
CA LYS A 138 9.81 -5.04 8.55
C LYS A 138 10.07 -6.53 8.70
N SER A 139 9.05 -7.32 9.05
CA SER A 139 9.18 -8.78 9.17
C SER A 139 8.86 -9.53 7.88
N GLN A 140 8.34 -8.83 6.87
CA GLN A 140 7.70 -9.39 5.69
C GLN A 140 6.75 -10.52 6.10
N SER A 141 5.73 -10.14 6.89
CA SER A 141 4.69 -11.04 7.35
C SER A 141 3.30 -10.58 6.91
N ILE A 142 2.46 -11.55 6.57
CA ILE A 142 1.03 -11.42 6.29
C ILE A 142 0.30 -11.81 7.59
N ILE A 143 -0.31 -10.84 8.25
CA ILE A 143 -1.07 -11.04 9.49
C ILE A 143 -2.54 -11.09 9.15
N LEU A 144 -3.16 -12.26 9.28
CA LEU A 144 -4.60 -12.45 9.20
C LEU A 144 -5.26 -12.04 10.51
N VAL A 145 -6.37 -11.33 10.40
CA VAL A 145 -7.18 -10.85 11.52
C VAL A 145 -8.63 -11.24 11.24
N ASP A 146 -9.21 -12.05 12.11
CA ASP A 146 -10.63 -12.39 12.02
C ASP A 146 -11.52 -11.28 12.61
N ILE A 147 -12.82 -11.36 12.34
CA ILE A 147 -13.79 -10.36 12.82
C ILE A 147 -13.90 -10.25 14.36
N ASN A 148 -13.39 -11.24 15.09
CA ASN A 148 -13.34 -11.22 16.55
C ASN A 148 -12.07 -10.53 17.08
N GLY A 149 -11.12 -10.24 16.19
CA GLY A 149 -9.83 -9.63 16.52
C GLY A 149 -8.72 -10.66 16.79
N ASN A 150 -8.96 -11.95 16.54
CA ASN A 150 -7.91 -12.97 16.64
C ASN A 150 -6.90 -12.77 15.51
N LYS A 151 -5.62 -12.97 15.83
CA LYS A 151 -4.50 -12.71 14.92
C LYS A 151 -3.76 -13.99 14.61
N GLN A 152 -3.36 -14.16 13.35
CA GLN A 152 -2.55 -15.28 12.90
C GLN A 152 -1.52 -14.80 11.86
N ASP A 153 -0.26 -15.18 12.01
CA ASP A 153 0.71 -15.05 10.91
C ASP A 153 0.43 -16.16 9.90
N VAL A 154 0.04 -15.75 8.70
CA VAL A 154 -0.27 -16.65 7.58
C VAL A 154 0.80 -16.57 6.49
N THR A 155 2.00 -16.09 6.81
CA THR A 155 3.11 -16.08 5.84
C THR A 155 3.67 -17.48 5.67
N ASN A 156 3.94 -17.89 4.42
CA ASN A 156 4.75 -19.07 4.18
C ASN A 156 6.14 -18.96 4.86
N PRO A 157 6.50 -19.82 5.83
CA PRO A 157 7.73 -19.67 6.62
C PRO A 157 8.97 -20.16 5.87
N GLN A 158 8.81 -21.04 4.88
CA GLN A 158 9.91 -21.65 4.13
C GLN A 158 9.50 -21.96 2.69
N TYR A 159 10.47 -22.04 1.79
CA TYR A 159 10.27 -22.52 0.43
C TYR A 159 11.11 -23.77 0.20
N THR A 160 10.47 -24.84 -0.29
CA THR A 160 11.17 -26.07 -0.70
C THR A 160 11.29 -26.09 -2.21
N ALA A 161 12.51 -25.94 -2.71
CA ALA A 161 12.81 -26.02 -4.13
C ALA A 161 12.59 -27.44 -4.68
N THR A 162 12.44 -27.57 -6.01
CA THR A 162 12.21 -28.86 -6.68
C THR A 162 13.33 -29.87 -6.43
N ASN A 163 14.55 -29.41 -6.13
CA ASN A 163 15.70 -30.27 -5.78
C ASN A 163 15.72 -30.66 -4.28
N GLY A 164 14.69 -30.33 -3.51
CA GLY A 164 14.60 -30.59 -2.07
C GLY A 164 15.33 -29.59 -1.16
N THR A 165 15.95 -28.55 -1.73
CA THR A 165 16.60 -27.51 -0.92
C THR A 165 15.54 -26.68 -0.21
N VAL A 166 15.64 -26.58 1.13
CA VAL A 166 14.77 -25.74 1.95
C VAL A 166 15.42 -24.39 2.18
N ILE A 167 14.69 -23.32 1.90
CA ILE A 167 15.07 -21.93 2.16
C ILE A 167 14.13 -21.40 3.23
N GLU A 168 14.67 -21.07 4.39
CA GLU A 168 13.93 -20.49 5.51
C GLU A 168 13.78 -18.98 5.34
N LYS A 169 12.57 -18.43 5.51
CA LYS A 169 12.28 -16.99 5.40
C LYS A 169 13.26 -16.15 6.21
N ASN A 170 13.36 -16.45 7.51
CA ASN A 170 14.13 -15.63 8.44
C ASN A 170 15.63 -15.68 8.15
N ALA A 171 16.14 -16.85 7.72
CA ALA A 171 17.54 -16.98 7.31
C ALA A 171 17.81 -16.19 6.04
N GLN A 172 16.93 -16.28 5.04
CA GLN A 172 17.05 -15.56 3.78
C GLN A 172 16.99 -14.04 3.97
N LEU A 173 16.04 -13.54 4.76
CA LEU A 173 15.93 -12.10 5.05
C LEU A 173 17.09 -11.58 5.91
N SER A 174 17.66 -12.41 6.78
CA SER A 174 18.87 -12.04 7.53
C SER A 174 20.11 -11.93 6.62
N ALA A 175 20.23 -12.83 5.64
CA ALA A 175 21.35 -12.84 4.69
C ALA A 175 21.21 -11.79 3.58
N GLN A 176 19.98 -11.52 3.14
CA GLN A 176 19.64 -10.56 2.09
C GLN A 176 18.42 -9.71 2.51
N PRO A 177 18.62 -8.63 3.27
CA PRO A 177 17.52 -7.80 3.78
C PRO A 177 16.66 -7.16 2.70
N ASP A 178 17.22 -6.92 1.52
CA ASP A 178 16.51 -6.35 0.36
C ASP A 178 15.71 -7.40 -0.43
N TYR A 179 15.80 -8.68 -0.06
CA TYR A 179 15.05 -9.76 -0.71
C TYR A 179 13.56 -9.63 -0.39
N ILE A 180 12.71 -9.77 -1.40
CA ILE A 180 11.25 -9.73 -1.23
C ILE A 180 10.75 -11.17 -1.05
N TRP A 181 10.59 -11.58 0.20
CA TRP A 181 9.93 -12.84 0.55
C TRP A 181 8.44 -12.78 0.29
N CYS A 182 7.77 -11.74 0.80
CA CYS A 182 6.39 -11.42 0.47
C CYS A 182 6.16 -9.92 0.56
N SER A 183 5.25 -9.41 -0.28
CA SER A 183 4.85 -8.01 -0.25
C SER A 183 3.47 -7.81 -0.85
N SER A 184 2.85 -6.71 -0.47
CA SER A 184 1.56 -6.23 -1.01
C SER A 184 0.43 -7.27 -1.02
N PRO A 185 0.19 -8.01 0.07
CA PRO A 185 -0.80 -9.07 0.07
C PRO A 185 -2.22 -8.52 -0.18
N ARG A 186 -3.04 -9.28 -0.90
CA ARG A 186 -4.43 -8.96 -1.27
C ARG A 186 -5.28 -10.21 -1.26
N PHE A 187 -6.52 -10.11 -0.76
CA PHE A 187 -7.50 -11.16 -0.96
C PHE A 187 -7.87 -11.28 -2.44
N ILE A 188 -7.95 -12.52 -2.94
CA ILE A 188 -8.53 -12.87 -4.25
C ILE A 188 -9.97 -13.37 -4.05
N ASP A 189 -10.20 -14.08 -2.95
CA ASP A 189 -11.51 -14.46 -2.42
C ASP A 189 -11.43 -14.53 -0.88
N ASP A 190 -12.39 -15.16 -0.20
CA ASP A 190 -12.36 -15.28 1.27
C ASP A 190 -11.30 -16.24 1.82
N ASN A 191 -10.74 -17.11 0.98
CA ASN A 191 -9.83 -18.18 1.37
C ASN A 191 -8.42 -18.05 0.78
N ASN A 192 -8.22 -17.19 -0.22
CA ASN A 192 -6.98 -17.10 -0.99
C ASN A 192 -6.41 -15.68 -0.98
N ILE A 193 -5.10 -15.60 -0.72
CA ILE A 193 -4.35 -14.35 -0.67
C ILE A 193 -3.28 -14.36 -1.77
N ALA A 194 -3.31 -13.38 -2.67
CA ALA A 194 -2.20 -13.10 -3.57
C ALA A 194 -1.14 -12.24 -2.87
N TYR A 195 0.13 -12.49 -3.15
CA TYR A 195 1.24 -11.62 -2.76
C TYR A 195 2.38 -11.66 -3.77
N ILE A 196 3.28 -10.68 -3.70
CA ILE A 196 4.43 -10.58 -4.60
C ILE A 196 5.69 -11.11 -3.89
N SER A 197 6.46 -11.95 -4.57
CA SER A 197 7.71 -12.53 -4.08
C SER A 197 8.80 -12.58 -5.15
N GLN A 198 10.06 -12.65 -4.74
CA GLN A 198 11.20 -13.02 -5.60
C GLN A 198 11.44 -14.54 -5.64
N LEU A 199 10.68 -15.32 -4.88
CA LEU A 199 10.73 -16.78 -4.93
C LEU A 199 10.32 -17.30 -6.33
N PRO A 200 10.88 -18.45 -6.75
CA PRO A 200 11.97 -19.21 -6.13
C PRO A 200 13.41 -18.70 -6.37
N TRP A 201 13.60 -17.62 -7.13
CA TRP A 201 14.93 -17.26 -7.64
C TRP A 201 15.69 -16.30 -6.74
N ILE A 202 16.45 -16.86 -5.80
CA ILE A 202 17.32 -16.10 -4.91
C ILE A 202 18.35 -15.28 -5.69
N GLY A 203 18.49 -14.00 -5.35
CA GLY A 203 19.43 -13.07 -5.98
C GLY A 203 19.00 -12.52 -7.35
N LYS A 204 17.75 -12.75 -7.77
CA LYS A 204 17.15 -12.10 -8.94
C LYS A 204 16.26 -10.93 -8.51
N THR A 205 16.08 -9.95 -9.39
CA THR A 205 15.19 -8.79 -9.14
C THR A 205 13.76 -9.03 -9.58
N THR A 206 13.58 -9.94 -10.54
CA THR A 206 12.28 -10.36 -11.08
C THR A 206 11.37 -10.86 -9.97
N LYS A 207 10.13 -10.41 -10.02
CA LYS A 207 9.09 -10.71 -9.04
C LYS A 207 8.02 -11.56 -9.69
N TYR A 208 7.30 -12.28 -8.85
CA TYR A 208 6.27 -13.25 -9.21
C TYR A 208 5.08 -13.10 -8.28
N VAL A 209 3.91 -13.48 -8.76
CA VAL A 209 2.72 -13.57 -7.92
C VAL A 209 2.58 -14.98 -7.37
N TRP A 210 2.31 -15.06 -6.07
CA TRP A 210 2.03 -16.28 -5.35
C TRP A 210 0.66 -16.21 -4.72
N ILE A 211 -0.02 -17.35 -4.64
CA ILE A 211 -1.30 -17.53 -3.95
C ILE A 211 -1.07 -18.39 -2.72
N GLU A 212 -1.48 -17.88 -1.57
CA GLU A 212 -1.56 -18.63 -0.31
C GLU A 212 -3.01 -18.93 0.03
N SER A 213 -3.32 -20.22 0.19
CA SER A 213 -4.61 -20.70 0.66
C SER A 213 -4.63 -20.74 2.19
N LEU A 214 -5.67 -20.14 2.77
CA LEU A 214 -5.88 -20.11 4.23
C LEU A 214 -6.33 -21.46 4.78
N GLY A 215 -6.97 -22.30 3.96
CA GLY A 215 -7.53 -23.58 4.40
C GLY A 215 -6.47 -24.67 4.58
N ASP A 216 -5.77 -25.01 3.50
CA ASP A 216 -4.78 -26.09 3.49
C ASP A 216 -3.33 -25.59 3.64
N ARG A 217 -3.14 -24.27 3.75
CA ARG A 217 -1.81 -23.62 3.84
C ARG A 217 -0.94 -23.92 2.62
N SER A 218 -1.54 -24.26 1.48
CA SER A 218 -0.83 -24.40 0.22
C SER A 218 -0.37 -23.04 -0.30
N ASN A 219 0.75 -23.06 -1.03
CA ASN A 219 1.41 -21.85 -1.52
C ASN A 219 1.90 -22.13 -2.96
N VAL A 220 1.31 -21.44 -3.93
CA VAL A 220 1.48 -21.75 -5.36
C VAL A 220 1.87 -20.50 -6.13
N MET A 221 2.89 -20.62 -6.97
CA MET A 221 3.31 -19.55 -7.88
C MET A 221 2.41 -19.51 -9.11
N VAL A 222 1.91 -18.32 -9.45
CA VAL A 222 1.21 -18.07 -10.72
C VAL A 222 2.27 -17.85 -11.80
N GLN A 223 2.61 -18.90 -12.53
CA GLN A 223 3.76 -18.90 -13.46
C GLN A 223 3.65 -17.87 -14.58
N GLU A 224 2.43 -17.49 -14.95
CA GLU A 224 2.14 -16.57 -16.06
C GLU A 224 2.31 -15.10 -15.68
N ILE A 225 2.52 -14.78 -14.39
CA ILE A 225 2.67 -13.39 -13.92
C ILE A 225 4.06 -13.16 -13.35
N GLN A 226 4.90 -12.44 -14.09
CA GLN A 226 6.26 -12.13 -13.71
C GLN A 226 6.72 -10.79 -14.27
N GLY A 227 7.48 -10.02 -13.49
CA GLY A 227 7.95 -8.72 -13.98
C GLY A 227 8.92 -8.03 -13.04
N GLU A 228 9.50 -6.94 -13.52
CA GLU A 228 10.29 -6.06 -12.66
C GLU A 228 9.38 -5.09 -11.92
N GLU A 229 8.28 -4.67 -12.55
CA GLU A 229 7.22 -3.84 -11.98
C GLU A 229 5.91 -4.63 -11.87
N LEU A 230 5.68 -5.24 -10.69
CA LEU A 230 4.42 -5.89 -10.34
C LEU A 230 3.64 -5.08 -9.31
N LYS A 231 2.32 -4.93 -9.50
CA LYS A 231 1.40 -4.32 -8.53
C LYS A 231 0.10 -5.10 -8.45
N LEU A 232 -0.34 -5.39 -7.22
CA LEU A 232 -1.68 -5.94 -6.96
C LEU A 232 -2.65 -4.80 -6.64
N GLY A 233 -3.77 -4.77 -7.33
CA GLY A 233 -4.78 -3.71 -7.28
C GLY A 233 -6.06 -4.12 -6.57
N GLU A 234 -7.18 -3.61 -7.09
CA GLU A 234 -8.54 -3.87 -6.61
C GLU A 234 -9.03 -5.26 -7.05
N LEU A 235 -9.89 -5.87 -6.23
CA LEU A 235 -10.64 -7.07 -6.59
C LEU A 235 -11.89 -6.65 -7.38
N THR A 236 -12.10 -7.27 -8.55
CA THR A 236 -13.22 -7.00 -9.45
C THR A 236 -13.98 -8.28 -9.77
N ASP A 237 -15.10 -8.18 -10.48
CA ASP A 237 -15.85 -9.34 -10.97
C ASP A 237 -15.02 -10.26 -11.90
N LYS A 238 -13.96 -9.73 -12.53
CA LYS A 238 -13.03 -10.52 -13.36
C LYS A 238 -11.95 -11.23 -12.55
N GLY A 239 -11.73 -10.81 -11.31
CA GLY A 239 -10.62 -11.24 -10.45
C GLY A 239 -9.81 -10.06 -9.89
N LEU A 240 -8.73 -10.39 -9.20
CA LEU A 240 -7.79 -9.44 -8.64
C LEU A 240 -7.01 -8.77 -9.78
N THR A 241 -7.04 -7.44 -9.83
CA THR A 241 -6.30 -6.67 -10.82
C THR A 241 -4.80 -6.80 -10.55
N VAL A 242 -4.03 -7.17 -11.56
CA VAL A 242 -2.56 -7.20 -11.50
C VAL A 242 -2.01 -6.31 -12.61
N THR A 243 -1.12 -5.40 -12.27
CA THR A 243 -0.32 -4.65 -13.25
C THR A 243 1.04 -5.32 -13.38
N GLU A 244 1.32 -5.86 -14.54
CA GLU A 244 2.56 -6.53 -14.93
C GLU A 244 3.28 -5.69 -15.98
N ASP A 245 4.38 -5.03 -15.60
CA ASP A 245 5.22 -4.20 -16.49
C ASP A 245 4.40 -3.22 -17.36
N GLY A 246 3.32 -2.68 -16.79
CA GLY A 246 2.41 -1.71 -17.42
C GLY A 246 1.18 -2.31 -18.10
N LYS A 247 1.06 -3.64 -18.20
CA LYS A 247 -0.14 -4.34 -18.69
C LYS A 247 -1.04 -4.72 -17.52
N THR A 248 -2.35 -4.56 -17.68
CA THR A 248 -3.33 -5.03 -16.70
C THR A 248 -3.83 -6.42 -17.08
N ILE A 249 -3.84 -7.33 -16.11
CA ILE A 249 -4.44 -8.66 -16.18
C ILE A 249 -5.29 -8.89 -14.92
N PHE A 250 -6.15 -9.91 -14.95
CA PHE A 250 -7.03 -10.27 -13.85
C PHE A 250 -6.72 -11.69 -13.38
N LEU A 251 -6.37 -11.84 -12.10
CA LEU A 251 -6.04 -13.10 -11.45
C LEU A 251 -7.25 -13.66 -10.69
N LYS A 252 -7.57 -14.93 -10.92
CA LYS A 252 -8.58 -15.68 -10.15
C LYS A 252 -7.94 -16.57 -9.09
N SER A 253 -8.74 -17.06 -8.15
CA SER A 253 -8.25 -17.84 -7.01
C SER A 253 -7.73 -19.24 -7.38
N ASP A 254 -8.11 -19.77 -8.54
CA ASP A 254 -7.55 -20.99 -9.11
C ASP A 254 -6.20 -20.77 -9.82
N GLY A 255 -5.68 -19.54 -9.82
CA GLY A 255 -4.45 -19.14 -10.49
C GLY A 255 -4.61 -18.83 -11.99
N SER A 256 -5.82 -18.95 -12.55
CA SER A 256 -6.06 -18.59 -13.96
C SER A 256 -6.06 -17.06 -14.14
N ILE A 257 -5.63 -16.62 -15.33
CA ILE A 257 -5.59 -15.20 -15.71
C ILE A 257 -6.53 -14.88 -16.86
N SER A 258 -6.92 -13.61 -16.96
CA SER A 258 -7.62 -13.05 -18.12
C SER A 258 -7.18 -11.61 -18.40
N GLU A 259 -7.41 -11.15 -19.64
CA GLU A 259 -7.09 -9.78 -20.11
C GLU A 259 -8.32 -8.85 -20.11
#